data_AF-A0A9X0D360-F1
#
_entry.id   AF-A0A9X0D360-F1
#
_cell.length_a   1.000
_cell.length_b   1.000
_cell.length_c   1.000
_cell.angle_alpha   90.00
_cell.angle_beta   90.00
_cell.angle_gamma   90.00
#
_symmetry.space_group_name_H-M   'P 1'
#
loop_
_entity.id
_entity.type
_entity.pdbx_description
1 polymer ?
#
loop_
_entity_poly.entity_id
_entity_poly.type
_entity_poly.pdbx_seq_one_letter_code
_entity_poly.pdbx_strand_id
1 'polypeptide(L)'
;MAKLLFVLVSLCVYCWMSFADTSCQGTGKDCKDGDDRRIMECCLARYKLGFDNLGAREPNHDPPSCGVDLGLAECLSRSNCFGKTLTNGLRRLIFNQLVFTKRVGLCKNNNYEGLLKQAEKKSAGSDFLKELDKIKEMGTMPQDYCAYAVYGICGLKFTKELKKHPGYNPVELCKVFVDEGGCINKTATDISCDSNILKRFKRNSEGAAKIILPVICVPSP
;
A
#
# COMPACT_ATOMS: atom_id res chain seq x y z
N MET A 1 6.80 32.80 -12.57
CA MET A 1 5.96 31.85 -13.32
C MET A 1 6.25 30.37 -13.02
N ALA A 2 7.49 29.96 -12.70
CA ALA A 2 7.82 28.56 -12.37
C ALA A 2 7.12 27.97 -11.14
N LYS A 3 6.84 28.77 -10.09
CA LYS A 3 6.11 28.31 -8.89
C LYS A 3 4.63 27.98 -9.15
N LEU A 4 4.00 28.61 -10.14
CA LEU A 4 2.59 28.38 -10.47
C LEU A 4 2.40 27.07 -11.24
N LEU A 5 3.34 26.76 -12.14
CA LEU A 5 3.39 25.50 -12.90
C LEU A 5 3.61 24.28 -11.99
N PHE A 6 4.47 24.42 -10.98
CA PHE A 6 4.73 23.33 -10.02
C PHE A 6 3.50 23.00 -9.16
N VAL A 7 2.79 24.03 -8.67
CA VAL A 7 1.53 23.85 -7.93
C VAL A 7 0.47 23.20 -8.80
N LEU A 8 0.41 23.53 -10.10
CA LEU A 8 -0.51 22.92 -11.07
C LEU A 8 -0.16 21.46 -11.37
N VAL A 9 1.11 21.09 -11.51
CA VAL A 9 1.51 19.68 -11.75
C VAL A 9 1.27 18.82 -10.51
N SER A 10 1.58 19.32 -9.32
CA SER A 10 1.31 18.61 -8.06
C SER A 10 -0.19 18.47 -7.80
N LEU A 11 -0.99 19.52 -8.05
CA LEU A 11 -2.46 19.43 -7.99
C LEU A 11 -3.03 18.52 -9.07
N CYS A 12 -2.43 18.43 -10.27
CA CYS A 12 -2.89 17.54 -11.33
C CYS A 12 -2.71 16.06 -10.98
N VAL A 13 -1.64 15.66 -10.28
CA VAL A 13 -1.46 14.27 -9.82
C VAL A 13 -2.48 13.91 -8.72
N TYR A 14 -2.72 14.82 -7.77
CA TYR A 14 -3.77 14.65 -6.76
C TYR A 14 -5.19 14.68 -7.38
N CYS A 15 -5.43 15.51 -8.40
CA CYS A 15 -6.70 15.55 -9.14
C CYS A 15 -6.89 14.31 -10.03
N TRP A 16 -5.84 13.72 -10.60
CA TRP A 16 -5.94 12.50 -11.41
C TRP A 16 -6.27 11.26 -10.57
N MET A 17 -5.76 11.18 -9.34
CA MET A 17 -6.21 10.15 -8.39
C MET A 17 -7.58 10.48 -7.76
N SER A 18 -7.94 11.77 -7.72
CA SER A 18 -9.25 12.24 -7.25
C SER A 18 -10.35 12.22 -8.32
N PHE A 19 -10.06 11.85 -9.58
CA PHE A 19 -11.13 11.50 -10.50
C PHE A 19 -11.83 10.27 -9.92
N ALA A 20 -13.04 10.56 -9.45
CA ALA A 20 -14.05 9.64 -9.01
C ALA A 20 -14.48 8.75 -10.19
N ASP A 21 -13.56 7.94 -10.70
CA ASP A 21 -13.93 6.81 -11.51
C ASP A 21 -14.50 5.78 -10.54
N THR A 22 -15.82 5.63 -10.57
CA THR A 22 -16.59 4.69 -9.76
C THR A 22 -16.40 3.24 -10.24
N SER A 23 -15.56 2.99 -11.26
CA SER A 23 -15.37 1.66 -11.86
C SER A 23 -14.89 0.56 -10.90
N CYS A 24 -14.16 0.90 -9.83
CA CYS A 24 -13.78 -0.06 -8.77
C CYS A 24 -14.78 -0.16 -7.61
N GLN A 25 -15.97 0.42 -7.73
CA GLN A 25 -17.05 0.25 -6.74
C GLN A 25 -17.87 -0.99 -7.09
N GLY A 26 -18.25 -1.76 -6.06
CA GLY A 26 -19.20 -2.85 -6.23
C GLY A 26 -20.52 -2.31 -6.77
N THR A 27 -21.17 -3.05 -7.68
CA THR A 27 -22.41 -2.63 -8.34
C THR A 27 -23.66 -2.81 -7.47
N GLY A 28 -23.49 -3.15 -6.19
CA GLY A 28 -24.57 -3.43 -5.24
C GLY A 28 -24.27 -2.96 -3.82
N LYS A 29 -25.31 -2.95 -2.97
CA LYS A 29 -25.19 -2.67 -1.53
C LYS A 29 -24.38 -3.74 -0.79
N ASP A 30 -24.42 -4.98 -1.28
CA ASP A 30 -23.71 -6.12 -0.72
C ASP A 30 -22.58 -6.57 -1.66
N CYS A 31 -21.38 -6.75 -1.11
CA CYS A 31 -20.25 -7.29 -1.86
C CYS A 31 -20.36 -8.82 -1.97
N LYS A 32 -20.45 -9.34 -3.20
CA LYS A 32 -20.39 -10.78 -3.46
C LYS A 32 -18.94 -11.26 -3.59
N ASP A 33 -18.70 -12.56 -3.54
CA ASP A 33 -17.32 -13.09 -3.63
C ASP A 33 -16.67 -12.79 -4.99
N GLY A 34 -17.46 -12.76 -6.07
CA GLY A 34 -16.99 -12.29 -7.39
C GLY A 34 -16.65 -10.79 -7.40
N ASP A 35 -17.28 -9.98 -6.55
CA ASP A 35 -16.94 -8.56 -6.40
C ASP A 35 -15.62 -8.38 -5.65
N ASP A 36 -15.33 -9.23 -4.66
CA ASP A 36 -14.10 -9.14 -3.84
C ASP A 36 -12.83 -9.23 -4.71
N ARG A 37 -12.72 -10.27 -5.55
CA ARG A 37 -11.58 -10.41 -6.48
C ARG A 37 -11.54 -9.25 -7.48
N ARG A 38 -12.66 -8.96 -8.14
CA ARG A 38 -12.75 -7.91 -9.16
C ARG A 38 -12.30 -6.54 -8.62
N ILE A 39 -12.73 -6.20 -7.41
CA ILE A 39 -12.39 -4.94 -6.76
C ILE A 39 -10.93 -4.91 -6.34
N MET A 40 -10.42 -6.01 -5.76
CA MET A 40 -9.00 -6.15 -5.43
C MET A 40 -8.13 -5.91 -6.67
N GLU A 41 -8.42 -6.59 -7.78
CA GLU A 41 -7.68 -6.46 -9.05
C GLU A 41 -7.83 -5.04 -9.64
N CYS A 42 -9.03 -4.45 -9.60
CA CYS A 42 -9.26 -3.08 -10.06
C CYS A 42 -8.43 -2.06 -9.26
N CYS A 43 -8.37 -2.18 -7.94
CA CYS A 43 -7.55 -1.31 -7.10
C CYS A 43 -6.05 -1.54 -7.30
N LEU A 44 -5.59 -2.78 -7.52
CA LEU A 44 -4.20 -3.06 -7.86
C LEU A 44 -3.80 -2.53 -9.24
N ALA A 45 -4.71 -2.57 -10.22
CA ALA A 45 -4.49 -1.96 -11.53
C ALA A 45 -4.31 -0.44 -11.43
N ARG A 46 -5.11 0.23 -10.60
CA ARG A 46 -4.93 1.67 -10.30
C ARG A 46 -3.65 1.97 -9.54
N TYR A 47 -3.31 1.12 -8.57
CA TYR A 47 -2.04 1.22 -7.84
C TYR A 47 -0.87 1.19 -8.84
N LYS A 48 -0.88 0.20 -9.74
CA LYS A 48 0.12 0.07 -10.80
C LYS A 48 0.16 1.28 -11.74
N LEU A 49 -1.00 1.78 -12.18
CA LEU A 49 -1.11 3.00 -13.00
C LEU A 49 -0.52 4.23 -12.27
N GLY A 50 -0.66 4.31 -10.95
CA GLY A 50 0.00 5.33 -10.14
C GLY A 50 1.52 5.27 -10.20
N PHE A 51 2.11 4.07 -10.24
CA PHE A 51 3.55 3.90 -10.45
C PHE A 51 3.98 4.21 -11.88
N ASP A 52 3.18 3.86 -12.88
CA ASP A 52 3.46 4.20 -14.29
C ASP A 52 3.59 5.71 -14.50
N ASN A 53 2.76 6.49 -13.79
CA ASN A 53 2.73 7.95 -13.87
C ASN A 53 3.52 8.63 -12.74
N LEU A 54 4.38 7.88 -12.03
CA LEU A 54 5.07 8.41 -10.85
C LEU A 54 6.08 9.48 -11.22
N GLY A 55 5.84 10.69 -10.72
CA GLY A 55 6.72 11.85 -10.87
C GLY A 55 8.12 11.64 -10.29
N ALA A 56 9.00 12.60 -10.56
CA ALA A 56 10.34 12.62 -9.98
C ALA A 56 10.26 12.84 -8.45
N ARG A 57 11.24 12.28 -7.72
CA ARG A 57 11.38 12.56 -6.30
C ARG A 57 11.97 13.95 -6.11
N GLU A 58 11.31 14.77 -5.31
CA GLU A 58 11.84 16.07 -4.89
C GLU A 58 12.64 15.95 -3.59
N PRO A 59 13.75 16.71 -3.45
CA PRO A 59 14.44 16.82 -2.17
C PRO A 59 13.51 17.34 -1.08
N ASN A 60 13.69 16.85 0.15
CA ASN A 60 12.95 17.26 1.36
C ASN A 60 11.43 17.01 1.36
N HIS A 61 10.88 16.38 0.33
CA HIS A 61 9.49 15.95 0.28
C HIS A 61 9.38 14.44 0.49
N ASP A 62 8.20 13.99 0.90
CA ASP A 62 7.89 12.57 0.92
C ASP A 62 8.04 11.98 -0.50
N PRO A 63 8.53 10.74 -0.65
CA PRO A 63 8.53 10.08 -1.95
C PRO A 63 7.14 10.11 -2.61
N PRO A 64 7.04 10.35 -3.94
CA PRO A 64 5.74 10.38 -4.62
C PRO A 64 4.98 9.05 -4.49
N SER A 65 5.69 7.93 -4.26
CA SER A 65 5.09 6.62 -4.00
C SER A 65 4.23 6.58 -2.75
N CYS A 66 4.49 7.45 -1.75
CA CYS A 66 3.64 7.59 -0.56
C CYS A 66 2.19 7.97 -0.94
N GLY A 67 2.02 8.83 -1.94
CA GLY A 67 0.70 9.20 -2.46
C GLY A 67 0.01 8.05 -3.21
N VAL A 68 0.77 7.22 -3.92
CA VAL A 68 0.24 6.04 -4.60
C VAL A 68 -0.24 4.98 -3.58
N ASP A 69 0.54 4.76 -2.52
CA ASP A 69 0.16 3.87 -1.42
C ASP A 69 -1.15 4.34 -0.75
N LEU A 70 -1.29 5.65 -0.52
CA LEU A 70 -2.52 6.24 0.01
C LEU A 70 -3.70 6.04 -0.97
N GLY A 71 -3.48 6.25 -2.27
CA GLY A 71 -4.49 6.06 -3.31
C GLY A 71 -5.04 4.63 -3.36
N LEU A 72 -4.21 3.61 -3.08
CA LEU A 72 -4.68 2.23 -2.95
C LEU A 72 -5.60 2.05 -1.74
N ALA A 73 -5.25 2.61 -0.59
CA ALA A 73 -6.11 2.57 0.59
C ALA A 73 -7.45 3.30 0.34
N GLU A 74 -7.43 4.43 -0.36
CA GLU A 74 -8.64 5.15 -0.75
C GLU A 74 -9.54 4.32 -1.70
N CYS A 75 -8.94 3.67 -2.71
CA CYS A 75 -9.67 2.79 -3.62
C CYS A 75 -10.42 1.69 -2.85
N LEU A 76 -9.73 1.02 -1.92
CA LEU A 76 -10.31 -0.03 -1.09
C LEU A 76 -11.39 0.49 -0.15
N SER A 77 -11.21 1.68 0.42
CA SER A 77 -12.21 2.31 1.30
C SER A 77 -13.51 2.67 0.60
N ARG A 78 -13.46 2.96 -0.71
CA ARG A 78 -14.63 3.22 -1.57
C ARG A 78 -15.36 1.94 -1.97
N SER A 79 -14.69 0.79 -1.94
CA SER A 79 -15.33 -0.49 -2.21
C SER A 79 -16.13 -0.97 -0.99
N ASN A 80 -17.43 -1.22 -1.13
CA ASN A 80 -18.28 -1.70 -0.03
C ASN A 80 -17.93 -3.13 0.45
N CYS A 81 -16.85 -3.74 -0.07
CA CYS A 81 -16.35 -5.06 0.30
C CYS A 81 -15.59 -5.05 1.62
N PHE A 82 -16.22 -4.63 2.70
CA PHE A 82 -15.67 -4.81 4.05
C PHE A 82 -15.98 -6.22 4.53
N GLY A 83 -15.05 -6.82 5.27
CA GLY A 83 -15.20 -8.20 5.77
C GLY A 83 -14.85 -9.31 4.76
N LYS A 84 -14.61 -8.97 3.49
CA LYS A 84 -14.24 -9.93 2.45
C LYS A 84 -12.74 -10.21 2.41
N THR A 85 -12.38 -11.47 2.12
CA THR A 85 -11.04 -12.00 2.32
C THR A 85 -9.96 -11.24 1.54
N LEU A 86 -10.16 -11.00 0.24
CA LEU A 86 -9.14 -10.43 -0.63
C LEU A 86 -8.98 -8.93 -0.42
N THR A 87 -10.07 -8.18 -0.46
CA THR A 87 -10.03 -6.74 -0.19
C THR A 87 -9.56 -6.43 1.22
N ASN A 88 -9.91 -7.23 2.24
CA ASN A 88 -9.33 -7.07 3.58
C ASN A 88 -7.87 -7.49 3.66
N GLY A 89 -7.45 -8.55 2.96
CA GLY A 89 -6.04 -8.91 2.86
C GLY A 89 -5.21 -7.76 2.28
N LEU A 90 -5.73 -7.10 1.25
CA LEU A 90 -5.06 -5.96 0.63
C LEU A 90 -5.10 -4.71 1.50
N ARG A 91 -6.22 -4.47 2.23
CA ARG A 91 -6.29 -3.42 3.27
C ARG A 91 -5.25 -3.64 4.35
N ARG A 92 -5.05 -4.88 4.83
CA ARG A 92 -4.00 -5.21 5.81
C ARG A 92 -2.63 -4.86 5.27
N LEU A 93 -2.32 -5.28 4.04
CA LEU A 93 -1.03 -4.99 3.42
C LEU A 93 -0.77 -3.48 3.33
N ILE A 94 -1.74 -2.71 2.80
CA ILE A 94 -1.55 -1.29 2.57
C ILE A 94 -1.58 -0.46 3.85
N PHE A 95 -2.41 -0.79 4.85
CA PHE A 95 -2.35 -0.10 6.14
C PHE A 95 -1.07 -0.42 6.89
N ASN A 96 -0.54 -1.64 6.79
CA ASN A 96 0.77 -1.98 7.34
C ASN A 96 1.87 -1.09 6.75
N GLN A 97 1.87 -0.93 5.43
CA GLN A 97 2.76 -0.03 4.68
C GLN A 97 2.63 1.43 5.12
N LEU A 98 1.40 1.96 5.15
CA LEU A 98 1.12 3.36 5.49
C LEU A 98 1.52 3.70 6.94
N VAL A 99 1.20 2.82 7.90
CA VAL A 99 1.58 3.02 9.30
C VAL A 99 3.09 2.94 9.47
N PHE A 100 3.72 1.92 8.88
CA PHE A 100 5.16 1.73 9.00
C PHE A 100 5.93 2.91 8.42
N THR A 101 5.65 3.30 7.17
CA THR A 101 6.39 4.37 6.46
C THR A 101 6.20 5.74 7.11
N LYS A 102 5.01 6.03 7.64
CA LYS A 102 4.80 7.22 8.46
C LYS A 102 5.62 7.15 9.74
N ARG A 103 5.60 6.00 10.42
CA ARG A 103 6.24 5.87 11.73
C ARG A 103 7.77 5.94 11.68
N VAL A 104 8.40 5.34 10.65
CA VAL A 104 9.85 5.43 10.46
C VAL A 104 10.30 6.78 9.88
N GLY A 105 9.35 7.63 9.46
CA GLY A 105 9.61 8.98 8.96
C GLY A 105 9.92 9.08 7.46
N LEU A 106 9.51 8.09 6.67
CA LEU A 106 9.64 8.12 5.20
C LEU A 106 8.50 8.87 4.51
N CYS A 107 7.26 8.68 4.98
CA CYS A 107 6.06 9.32 4.45
C CYS A 107 5.38 10.14 5.56
N LYS A 108 5.98 11.28 5.94
CA LYS A 108 5.60 12.03 7.15
C LYS A 108 4.19 12.64 7.05
N ASN A 109 3.78 13.00 5.83
CA ASN A 109 2.53 13.71 5.58
C ASN A 109 1.39 12.78 5.14
N ASN A 110 1.58 11.45 5.17
CA ASN A 110 0.50 10.51 4.90
C ASN A 110 -0.64 10.67 5.91
N ASN A 111 -1.88 10.83 5.43
CA ASN A 111 -3.08 11.11 6.23
C ASN A 111 -4.06 9.91 6.23
N TYR A 112 -3.53 8.70 6.43
CA TYR A 112 -4.31 7.45 6.34
C TYR A 112 -5.26 7.22 7.53
N GLU A 113 -5.14 7.97 8.63
CA GLU A 113 -5.83 7.69 9.89
C GLU A 113 -7.36 7.70 9.74
N GLY A 114 -7.90 8.57 8.89
CA GLY A 114 -9.32 8.61 8.58
C GLY A 114 -9.80 7.34 7.87
N LEU A 115 -9.01 6.83 6.94
CA LEU A 115 -9.29 5.58 6.20
C LEU A 115 -9.21 4.37 7.12
N LEU A 116 -8.23 4.34 8.02
CA LEU A 116 -8.07 3.27 9.01
C LEU A 116 -9.27 3.21 9.96
N LYS A 117 -9.69 4.36 10.51
CA LYS A 117 -10.90 4.45 11.36
C LYS A 117 -12.17 3.99 10.63
N GLN A 118 -12.28 4.32 9.34
CA GLN A 118 -13.40 3.87 8.53
C GLN A 118 -13.40 2.33 8.37
N ALA A 119 -12.22 1.74 8.11
CA ALA A 119 -12.08 0.30 7.98
C ALA A 119 -12.43 -0.43 9.28
N GLU A 120 -12.04 0.11 10.44
CA GLU A 120 -12.44 -0.41 11.76
C GLU A 120 -13.96 -0.40 11.92
N LYS A 121 -14.59 0.78 11.75
CA LYS A 121 -16.03 0.95 11.92
C LYS A 121 -16.83 0.01 11.02
N LYS A 122 -16.41 -0.15 9.77
CA LYS A 122 -17.11 -0.98 8.78
C LYS A 122 -16.81 -2.47 8.90
N SER A 123 -15.82 -2.86 9.71
CA SER A 123 -15.45 -4.27 9.93
C SER A 123 -15.73 -4.73 11.35
N ALA A 124 -16.61 -4.02 12.07
CA ALA A 124 -17.01 -4.33 13.44
C ALA A 124 -17.40 -5.82 13.60
N GLY A 125 -16.81 -6.50 14.59
CA GLY A 125 -17.10 -7.91 14.90
C GLY A 125 -16.39 -8.95 14.04
N SER A 126 -15.52 -8.55 13.10
CA SER A 126 -14.74 -9.49 12.27
C SER A 126 -13.33 -9.76 12.83
N ASP A 127 -12.75 -10.92 12.50
CA ASP A 127 -11.35 -11.24 12.82
C ASP A 127 -10.34 -10.25 12.21
N PHE A 128 -10.76 -9.51 11.17
CA PHE A 128 -9.96 -8.44 10.58
C PHE A 128 -9.63 -7.32 11.59
N LEU A 129 -10.47 -7.06 12.59
CA LEU A 129 -10.14 -6.08 13.65
C LEU A 129 -8.89 -6.47 14.43
N LYS A 130 -8.75 -7.74 14.81
CA LYS A 130 -7.57 -8.24 15.52
C LYS A 130 -6.31 -8.00 14.70
N GLU A 131 -6.40 -8.14 13.38
CA GLU A 131 -5.29 -7.89 12.47
C GLU A 131 -5.00 -6.40 12.27
N LEU A 132 -6.02 -5.54 12.29
CA LEU A 132 -5.82 -4.08 12.28
C LEU A 132 -5.18 -3.56 13.56
N ASP A 133 -5.54 -4.10 14.72
CA ASP A 133 -4.90 -3.76 15.99
C ASP A 133 -3.40 -4.08 15.96
N LYS A 134 -3.03 -5.20 15.32
CA LYS A 134 -1.61 -5.54 15.14
C LYS A 134 -0.84 -4.55 14.27
N ILE A 135 -1.51 -3.89 13.34
CA ILE A 135 -0.94 -2.83 12.50
C ILE A 135 -0.83 -1.53 13.31
N LYS A 136 -1.86 -1.19 14.09
CA LYS A 136 -1.89 0.00 14.94
C LYS A 136 -0.82 0.00 16.02
N GLU A 137 -0.50 -1.16 16.58
CA GLU A 137 0.63 -1.32 17.51
C GLU A 137 1.95 -0.77 16.93
N MET A 138 2.20 -0.89 15.62
CA MET A 138 3.40 -0.30 15.02
C MET A 138 3.41 1.22 15.13
N GLY A 139 2.24 1.85 15.10
CA GLY A 139 2.10 3.31 15.22
C GLY A 139 2.57 3.87 16.56
N THR A 140 2.66 3.04 17.60
CA THR A 140 3.14 3.44 18.94
C THR A 140 4.60 3.06 19.20
N MET A 141 5.20 2.16 18.42
CA MET A 141 6.61 1.75 18.54
C MET A 141 7.55 2.92 18.28
N PRO A 142 8.74 3.04 18.88
CA PRO A 142 9.67 4.15 18.62
C PRO A 142 10.00 4.29 17.12
N GLN A 143 10.30 5.51 16.68
CA GLN A 143 10.93 5.69 15.37
C GLN A 143 12.31 5.01 15.39
N ASP A 144 12.63 4.30 14.31
CA ASP A 144 13.83 3.49 14.22
C ASP A 144 14.58 3.83 12.93
N TYR A 145 15.77 4.41 13.09
CA TYR A 145 16.61 4.83 11.96
C TYR A 145 17.09 3.64 11.13
N CYS A 146 17.29 2.48 11.76
CA CYS A 146 17.69 1.29 11.06
C CYS A 146 16.56 0.77 10.15
N ALA A 147 15.32 0.74 10.66
CA ALA A 147 14.16 0.42 9.85
C ALA A 147 13.96 1.42 8.69
N TYR A 148 14.17 2.71 8.96
CA TYR A 148 14.18 3.75 7.93
C TYR A 148 15.20 3.45 6.83
N ALA A 149 16.45 3.11 7.20
CA ALA A 149 17.51 2.83 6.24
C ALA A 149 17.22 1.58 5.39
N VAL A 150 16.82 0.47 6.03
CA VAL A 150 16.44 -0.77 5.32
C VAL A 150 15.33 -0.51 4.32
N TYR A 151 14.24 0.12 4.77
CA TYR A 151 13.10 0.34 3.90
C TYR A 151 13.35 1.45 2.88
N GLY A 152 14.19 2.45 3.17
CA GLY A 152 14.60 3.45 2.20
C GLY A 152 15.32 2.85 0.99
N ILE A 153 16.19 1.85 1.22
CA ILE A 153 16.88 1.11 0.16
C ILE A 153 15.87 0.24 -0.61
N CYS A 154 15.09 -0.57 0.11
CA CYS A 154 14.20 -1.54 -0.53
C CYS A 154 12.98 -0.90 -1.20
N GLY A 155 12.37 0.12 -0.60
CA GLY A 155 11.28 0.89 -1.19
C GLY A 155 11.69 1.63 -2.46
N LEU A 156 12.93 2.11 -2.54
CA LEU A 156 13.48 2.68 -3.79
C LEU A 156 13.63 1.60 -4.88
N LYS A 157 14.12 0.41 -4.52
CA LYS A 157 14.23 -0.71 -5.45
C LYS A 157 12.85 -1.15 -5.93
N PHE A 158 11.91 -1.35 -5.01
CA PHE A 158 10.51 -1.70 -5.29
C PHE A 158 9.85 -0.70 -6.25
N THR A 159 9.97 0.60 -5.95
CA THR A 159 9.47 1.67 -6.83
C THR A 159 10.08 1.59 -8.24
N LYS A 160 11.39 1.33 -8.35
CA LYS A 160 12.03 1.17 -9.67
C LYS A 160 11.50 -0.04 -10.42
N GLU A 161 11.36 -1.19 -9.77
CA GLU A 161 10.81 -2.40 -10.40
C GLU A 161 9.37 -2.20 -10.88
N LEU A 162 8.50 -1.58 -10.07
CA LEU A 162 7.13 -1.28 -10.48
C LEU A 162 7.03 -0.33 -11.69
N LYS A 163 8.06 0.47 -11.95
CA LYS A 163 8.12 1.38 -13.12
C LYS A 163 8.63 0.72 -14.40
N LYS A 164 9.27 -0.45 -14.33
CA LYS A 164 9.91 -1.07 -15.51
C LYS A 164 8.92 -1.57 -16.56
N HIS A 165 7.80 -2.12 -16.11
CA HIS A 165 6.80 -2.76 -16.98
C HIS A 165 5.50 -1.96 -16.94
N PRO A 166 5.19 -1.14 -17.95
CA PRO A 166 3.97 -0.33 -17.95
C PRO A 166 2.72 -1.20 -18.02
N GLY A 167 1.63 -0.73 -17.39
CA GLY A 167 0.35 -1.43 -17.37
C GLY A 167 0.27 -2.50 -16.26
N TYR A 168 -0.96 -2.98 -16.03
CA TYR A 168 -1.24 -3.98 -15.00
C TYR A 168 -0.93 -5.39 -15.49
N ASN A 169 0.02 -6.05 -14.82
CA ASN A 169 0.33 -7.47 -14.99
C ASN A 169 0.43 -8.12 -13.60
N PRO A 170 -0.51 -9.01 -13.23
CA PRO A 170 -0.51 -9.67 -11.91
C PRO A 170 0.76 -10.47 -11.61
N VAL A 171 1.34 -11.13 -12.62
CA VAL A 171 2.54 -11.97 -12.46
C VAL A 171 3.76 -11.11 -12.12
N GLU A 172 3.94 -10.01 -12.84
CA GLU A 172 5.02 -9.07 -12.54
C GLU A 172 4.81 -8.39 -11.19
N LEU A 173 3.57 -7.99 -10.87
CA LEU A 173 3.27 -7.39 -9.57
C LEU A 173 3.55 -8.37 -8.41
N CYS A 174 3.18 -9.64 -8.56
CA CYS A 174 3.51 -10.70 -7.62
C CYS A 174 5.03 -10.79 -7.40
N LYS A 175 5.81 -10.87 -8.49
CA LYS A 175 7.28 -10.97 -8.42
C LYS A 175 7.87 -9.79 -7.67
N VAL A 176 7.41 -8.57 -7.95
CA VAL A 176 7.90 -7.35 -7.31
C VAL A 176 7.58 -7.32 -5.82
N PHE A 177 6.41 -7.81 -5.38
CA PHE A 177 6.11 -7.97 -3.95
C PHE A 177 6.98 -9.04 -3.25
N VAL A 178 7.24 -10.17 -3.91
CA VAL A 178 8.14 -11.20 -3.37
C VAL A 178 9.57 -10.67 -3.23
N ASP A 179 10.05 -9.95 -4.24
CA ASP A 179 11.39 -9.35 -4.27
C ASP A 179 11.58 -8.27 -3.20
N GLU A 180 10.52 -7.51 -2.86
CA GLU A 180 10.55 -6.54 -1.77
C GLU A 180 10.82 -7.21 -0.41
N GLY A 181 10.10 -8.30 -0.10
CA GLY A 181 10.30 -9.07 1.13
C GLY A 181 11.72 -9.65 1.21
N GLY A 182 12.23 -10.18 0.11
CA GLY A 182 13.61 -10.64 -0.01
C GLY A 182 14.64 -9.53 0.20
N CYS A 183 14.39 -8.35 -0.39
CA CYS A 183 15.25 -7.18 -0.20
C CYS A 183 15.34 -6.76 1.27
N ILE A 184 14.19 -6.65 1.95
CA ILE A 184 14.13 -6.22 3.34
C ILE A 184 14.93 -7.18 4.23
N ASN A 185 14.76 -8.49 4.03
CA ASN A 185 15.50 -9.51 4.77
C ASN A 185 17.00 -9.38 4.58
N LYS A 186 17.44 -9.36 3.32
CA LYS A 186 18.85 -9.27 2.98
C LYS A 186 19.48 -7.98 3.52
N THR A 187 18.84 -6.84 3.25
CA THR A 187 19.35 -5.52 3.66
C THR A 187 19.40 -5.40 5.19
N ALA A 188 18.40 -5.93 5.91
CA ALA A 188 18.43 -5.95 7.37
C ALA A 188 19.60 -6.79 7.91
N THR A 189 19.90 -7.94 7.30
CA THR A 189 21.08 -8.75 7.67
C THR A 189 22.38 -8.02 7.34
N ASP A 190 22.51 -7.49 6.12
CA ASP A 190 23.74 -6.84 5.64
C ASP A 190 24.16 -5.65 6.51
N ILE A 191 23.20 -4.91 7.08
CA ILE A 191 23.48 -3.76 7.96
C ILE A 191 23.32 -4.07 9.45
N SER A 192 23.16 -5.34 9.84
CA SER A 192 22.95 -5.79 11.22
C SER A 192 21.78 -5.06 11.93
N CYS A 193 20.65 -4.96 11.23
CA CYS A 193 19.48 -4.24 11.68
C CYS A 193 18.59 -5.04 12.64
N ASP A 194 18.70 -4.78 13.94
CA ASP A 194 17.81 -5.38 14.95
C ASP A 194 16.64 -4.47 15.34
N SER A 195 15.70 -4.26 14.42
CA SER A 195 14.58 -3.34 14.61
C SER A 195 13.26 -4.04 14.95
N ASN A 196 12.66 -3.68 16.09
CA ASN A 196 11.35 -4.22 16.51
C ASN A 196 10.21 -3.81 15.56
N ILE A 197 10.20 -2.56 15.10
CA ILE A 197 9.18 -2.09 14.16
C ILE A 197 9.32 -2.77 12.80
N LEU A 198 10.55 -3.01 12.33
CA LEU A 198 10.80 -3.75 11.09
C LEU A 198 10.35 -5.22 11.20
N LYS A 199 10.66 -5.88 12.33
CA LYS A 199 10.18 -7.25 12.61
C LYS A 199 8.65 -7.31 12.63
N ARG A 200 7.98 -6.31 13.23
CA ARG A 200 6.51 -6.25 13.24
C ARG A 200 5.95 -6.02 11.85
N PHE A 201 6.52 -5.07 11.10
CA PHE A 201 6.14 -4.81 9.71
C PHE A 201 6.21 -6.07 8.86
N LYS A 202 7.31 -6.81 8.94
CA LYS A 202 7.50 -8.09 8.23
C LYS A 202 6.43 -9.12 8.59
N ARG A 203 6.19 -9.36 9.89
CA ARG A 203 5.18 -10.34 10.34
C ARG A 203 3.77 -9.99 9.84
N ASN A 204 3.42 -8.71 9.89
CA ASN A 204 2.14 -8.23 9.37
C ASN A 204 2.06 -8.40 7.84
N SER A 205 3.13 -8.05 7.10
CA SER A 205 3.22 -8.23 5.65
C SER A 205 3.11 -9.70 5.24
N GLU A 206 3.79 -10.61 5.93
CA GLU A 206 3.69 -12.06 5.69
C GLU A 206 2.25 -12.57 5.90
N GLY A 207 1.57 -12.07 6.94
CA GLY A 207 0.18 -12.41 7.22
C GLY A 207 -0.81 -11.92 6.16
N ALA A 208 -0.54 -10.77 5.53
CA ALA A 208 -1.34 -10.26 4.41
C ALA A 208 -0.98 -10.95 3.09
N ALA A 209 0.31 -11.19 2.85
CA ALA A 209 0.84 -11.83 1.65
C ALA A 209 0.29 -13.27 1.47
N LYS A 210 0.12 -14.02 2.57
CA LYS A 210 -0.52 -15.36 2.55
C LYS A 210 -1.94 -15.35 1.96
N ILE A 211 -2.62 -14.21 1.97
CA ILE A 211 -3.97 -14.06 1.40
C ILE A 211 -3.90 -13.57 -0.05
N ILE A 212 -3.05 -12.57 -0.31
CA ILE A 212 -3.05 -11.85 -1.60
C ILE A 212 -2.19 -12.54 -2.65
N LEU A 213 -0.99 -13.01 -2.29
CA LEU A 213 -0.05 -13.60 -3.24
C LEU A 213 -0.65 -14.80 -4.00
N PRO A 214 -1.33 -15.77 -3.37
CA PRO A 214 -1.91 -16.91 -4.10
C PRO A 214 -2.87 -16.50 -5.23
N VAL A 215 -3.51 -15.33 -5.11
CA VAL A 215 -4.52 -14.84 -6.05
C VAL A 215 -3.91 -14.04 -7.19
N ILE A 216 -2.82 -13.31 -6.95
CA ILE A 216 -2.13 -12.50 -7.98
C ILE A 216 -0.99 -13.24 -8.66
N CYS A 217 -0.35 -14.20 -7.97
CA CYS A 217 0.79 -14.97 -8.49
C CYS A 217 0.35 -16.13 -9.38
N VAL A 218 -0.90 -16.57 -9.25
CA VAL A 218 -1.53 -17.55 -10.13
C VAL A 218 -2.63 -16.80 -10.88
N PRO A 219 -2.39 -16.38 -12.14
CA PRO A 219 -3.45 -15.77 -12.94
C PRO A 219 -4.65 -16.72 -12.99
N SER A 220 -5.86 -16.17 -12.88
CA SER A 220 -7.06 -16.95 -13.17
C SER A 220 -6.96 -17.51 -14.59
N PRO A 221 -7.37 -18.77 -14.83
CA PRO A 221 -7.48 -19.31 -16.19
C PRO A 221 -8.44 -18.50 -17.06
#